data_AF-A0A358GBQ6-F1
#
_entry.id   AF-A0A358GBQ6-F1
#
_cell.length_a   1.000
_cell.length_b   1.000
_cell.length_c   1.000
_cell.angle_alpha   90.00
_cell.angle_beta   90.00
_cell.angle_gamma   90.00
#
_symmetry.space_group_name_H-M   'P 1'
#
loop_
_entity.id
_entity.type
_entity.pdbx_description
1 polymer ?
#
loop_
_entity_poly.entity_id
_entity_poly.type
_entity_poly.pdbx_seq_one_letter_code
_entity_poly.pdbx_strand_id
1 'polypeptide(L)'
;MDSMDKTVKFNVKADEQEASSKEILLTVYDALVDKEYNPINQIVGYLISGDPAYIPRHNNARSLVRKKERDELIEELVRSYLANHR
;
A
#
# COMPACT_ATOMS: atom_id res chain seq x y z
N MET A 1 -2.09 42.55 -7.75
CA MET A 1 -2.54 41.51 -6.81
C MET A 1 -3.99 41.25 -7.18
N ASP A 2 -4.46 40.06 -7.51
CA ASP A 2 -4.21 38.82 -6.79
C ASP A 2 -4.59 37.57 -7.64
N SER A 3 -3.67 36.61 -7.65
CA SER A 3 -3.81 35.15 -7.69
C SER A 3 -4.93 34.45 -8.47
N MET A 4 -4.62 33.97 -9.68
CA MET A 4 -5.21 32.74 -10.23
C MET A 4 -4.18 31.93 -11.04
N ASP A 5 -3.05 31.61 -10.42
CA ASP A 5 -2.15 30.55 -10.91
C ASP A 5 -2.52 29.23 -10.19
N LYS A 6 -3.62 28.63 -10.63
CA LYS A 6 -4.00 27.27 -10.19
C LYS A 6 -3.49 26.29 -11.22
N THR A 7 -2.27 25.80 -11.01
CA THR A 7 -1.70 24.68 -11.76
C THR A 7 -2.58 23.45 -11.55
N VAL A 8 -3.42 23.15 -12.53
CA VAL A 8 -4.14 21.89 -12.60
C VAL A 8 -3.14 20.80 -12.95
N LYS A 9 -2.93 19.84 -12.03
CA LYS A 9 -2.16 18.63 -12.33
C LYS A 9 -2.93 17.84 -13.39
N PHE A 10 -2.44 17.90 -14.63
CA PHE A 10 -2.91 17.05 -15.72
C PHE A 10 -2.69 15.59 -15.32
N ASN A 11 -3.78 14.85 -15.07
CA ASN A 11 -3.73 13.44 -14.75
C ASN A 11 -3.48 12.66 -16.05
N VAL A 12 -2.21 12.44 -16.35
CA VAL A 12 -1.76 11.71 -17.55
C VAL A 12 -2.14 10.24 -17.39
N LYS A 13 -3.18 9.83 -18.13
CA LYS A 13 -3.44 8.47 -18.64
C LYS A 13 -3.35 7.31 -17.63
N ALA A 14 -4.53 6.98 -17.15
CA ALA A 14 -4.87 5.78 -16.41
C ALA A 14 -4.90 4.50 -17.28
N ASP A 15 -3.74 4.05 -17.77
CA ASP A 15 -3.64 2.75 -18.47
C ASP A 15 -2.41 1.90 -18.08
N GLU A 16 -1.61 2.37 -17.11
CA GLU A 16 -0.65 1.56 -16.36
C GLU A 16 -0.68 2.04 -14.89
N GLN A 17 -1.83 1.93 -14.23
CA GLN A 17 -1.89 2.23 -12.80
C GLN A 17 -0.99 1.24 -12.06
N GLU A 18 0.17 1.70 -11.58
CA GLU A 18 0.84 1.05 -10.46
C GLU A 18 -0.21 0.80 -9.37
N ALA A 19 -0.28 -0.45 -8.91
CA ALA A 19 -1.24 -0.85 -7.88
C ALA A 19 -1.12 0.10 -6.68
N SER A 20 -2.25 0.62 -6.22
CA SER A 20 -2.29 1.54 -5.08
C SER A 20 -1.81 0.84 -3.81
N SER A 21 -1.29 1.62 -2.85
CA SER A 21 -0.90 1.10 -1.52
C SER A 21 -2.02 0.30 -0.88
N LYS A 22 -3.27 0.75 -1.03
CA LYS A 22 -4.47 0.05 -0.58
C LYS A 22 -4.63 -1.33 -1.23
N GLU A 23 -4.59 -1.41 -2.56
CA GLU A 23 -4.74 -2.67 -3.29
C GLU A 23 -3.64 -3.67 -2.95
N ILE A 24 -2.41 -3.17 -2.80
CA ILE A 24 -1.27 -3.98 -2.38
C ILE A 24 -1.49 -4.55 -0.98
N LEU A 25 -1.89 -3.71 -0.01
CA LEU A 25 -2.15 -4.14 1.36
C LEU A 25 -3.29 -5.18 1.44
N LEU A 26 -4.36 -5.00 0.67
CA LEU A 26 -5.45 -5.97 0.57
C LEU A 26 -5.00 -7.29 -0.06
N THR A 27 -4.26 -7.23 -1.17
CA THR A 27 -3.72 -8.44 -1.83
C THR A 27 -2.78 -9.21 -0.90
N VAL A 28 -1.95 -8.49 -0.13
CA VAL A 28 -1.07 -9.07 0.87
C VAL A 28 -1.87 -9.73 1.99
N TYR A 29 -2.93 -9.08 2.47
CA TYR A 29 -3.82 -9.63 3.48
C TYR A 29 -4.45 -10.94 3.00
N ASP A 30 -5.04 -10.97 1.81
CA ASP A 30 -5.68 -12.16 1.26
C ASP A 30 -4.67 -13.30 1.09
N ALA A 31 -3.49 -13.01 0.56
CA ALA A 31 -2.43 -14.00 0.41
C ALA A 31 -1.92 -14.56 1.76
N LEU A 32 -2.00 -13.80 2.84
CA LEU A 32 -1.65 -14.24 4.19
C LEU A 32 -2.75 -15.13 4.78
N VAL A 33 -4.02 -14.77 4.59
CA VAL A 33 -5.19 -15.57 5.00
C VAL A 33 -5.19 -16.92 4.29
N ASP A 34 -4.99 -16.94 2.97
CA ASP A 34 -4.95 -18.16 2.15
C ASP A 34 -3.83 -19.12 2.54
N LYS A 35 -2.79 -18.60 3.19
CA LYS A 35 -1.64 -19.37 3.68
C LYS A 35 -1.68 -19.62 5.19
N GLU A 36 -2.81 -19.33 5.83
CA GLU A 36 -3.04 -19.56 7.26
C GLU A 36 -2.02 -18.85 8.16
N TYR A 37 -1.47 -17.72 7.69
CA TYR A 37 -0.66 -16.83 8.52
C TYR A 37 -1.54 -15.82 9.25
N ASN A 38 -1.03 -15.25 10.36
CA ASN A 38 -1.64 -14.08 10.97
C ASN A 38 -1.32 -12.84 10.13
N PRO A 39 -2.30 -12.24 9.41
CA PRO A 39 -1.98 -11.21 8.42
C PRO A 39 -1.46 -9.93 9.09
N ILE A 40 -2.02 -9.56 10.23
CA ILE A 40 -1.66 -8.34 10.95
C ILE A 40 -0.20 -8.40 11.41
N ASN A 41 0.20 -9.50 12.05
CA ASN A 41 1.58 -9.66 12.54
C ASN A 41 2.60 -9.62 11.41
N GLN A 42 2.29 -10.26 10.27
CA GLN A 42 3.19 -10.30 9.13
C GLN A 42 3.31 -8.95 8.42
N ILE A 43 2.19 -8.23 8.25
CA ILE A 43 2.19 -6.87 7.68
C ILE A 43 2.98 -5.93 8.60
N VAL A 44 2.73 -5.94 9.91
CA VAL A 44 3.47 -5.10 10.87
C VAL A 44 4.97 -5.44 10.86
N GLY A 45 5.31 -6.73 10.86
CA GLY A 45 6.69 -7.21 10.77
C GLY A 45 7.39 -6.70 9.51
N TYR A 46 6.72 -6.75 8.36
CA TYR A 46 7.24 -6.20 7.11
C TYR A 46 7.42 -4.68 7.14
N LEU A 47 6.44 -3.92 7.64
CA LEU A 47 6.51 -2.46 7.67
C LEU A 47 7.69 -1.97 8.53
N ILE A 48 7.92 -2.59 9.69
CA ILE A 48 9.01 -2.23 10.62
C ILE A 48 10.37 -2.68 10.07
N SER A 49 10.50 -3.95 9.71
CA SER A 49 11.81 -4.55 9.36
C SER A 49 12.23 -4.29 7.91
N GLY A 50 11.25 -4.16 7.00
CA GLY A 50 11.45 -4.16 5.55
C GLY A 50 11.82 -5.53 4.97
N ASP A 51 11.85 -6.59 5.77
CA ASP A 51 12.19 -7.93 5.30
C ASP A 51 11.01 -8.56 4.54
N PRO A 52 11.13 -8.81 3.22
CA PRO A 52 10.06 -9.44 2.45
C PRO A 52 9.75 -10.88 2.88
N ALA A 53 10.58 -11.51 3.72
CA ALA A 53 10.35 -12.84 4.28
C ALA A 53 8.99 -12.96 5.00
N TYR A 54 8.51 -11.87 5.61
CA TYR A 54 7.20 -11.82 6.27
C TYR A 54 6.01 -12.03 5.32
N ILE A 55 6.14 -11.67 4.04
CA ILE A 55 5.04 -11.76 3.07
C ILE A 55 5.19 -13.02 2.22
N PRO A 56 4.18 -13.88 2.06
CA PRO A 56 4.28 -15.09 1.25
C PRO A 56 4.48 -14.78 -0.24
N ARG A 57 5.06 -15.72 -0.97
CA ARG A 57 5.19 -15.62 -2.45
C ARG A 57 3.86 -15.87 -3.19
N HIS A 58 2.80 -16.20 -2.46
CA HIS A 58 1.49 -16.50 -3.02
C HIS A 58 0.85 -15.25 -3.64
N ASN A 59 0.10 -15.44 -4.74
CA ASN A 59 -0.62 -14.37 -5.46
C ASN A 59 0.20 -13.12 -5.77
N ASN A 60 1.51 -13.29 -6.03
CA ASN A 60 2.45 -12.20 -6.26
C ASN A 60 2.55 -11.16 -5.12
N ALA A 61 2.01 -11.44 -3.93
CA ALA A 61 1.95 -10.49 -2.82
C ALA A 61 3.33 -9.95 -2.42
N ARG A 62 4.33 -10.83 -2.29
CA ARG A 62 5.72 -10.42 -2.00
C ARG A 62 6.32 -9.52 -3.08
N SER A 63 5.98 -9.73 -4.35
CA SER A 63 6.49 -8.90 -5.43
C SER A 63 5.79 -7.54 -5.46
N LEU A 64 4.47 -7.53 -5.24
CA LEU A 64 3.65 -6.32 -5.20
C LEU A 64 4.07 -5.39 -4.06
N VAL A 65 4.22 -5.92 -2.85
CA VAL A 65 4.59 -5.09 -1.70
C VAL A 65 5.97 -4.44 -1.84
N ARG A 66 6.89 -5.10 -2.56
CA ARG A 66 8.24 -4.59 -2.84
C ARG A 66 8.28 -3.51 -3.92
N LYS A 67 7.20 -3.30 -4.68
CA LYS A 67 7.10 -2.23 -5.68
C LYS A 67 6.76 -0.88 -5.05
N LYS A 68 6.40 -0.86 -3.76
CA LYS A 68 6.10 0.36 -3.02
C LYS A 68 7.07 0.58 -1.90
N GLU A 69 7.43 1.83 -1.68
CA GLU A 69 8.19 2.22 -0.50
C GLU A 69 7.33 2.04 0.75
N ARG A 70 7.98 1.72 1.87
CA ARG A 70 7.27 1.36 3.11
C ARG A 70 6.56 2.55 3.73
N ASP A 71 7.13 3.74 3.59
CA ASP A 71 6.52 4.99 4.04
C ASP A 71 5.22 5.27 3.28
N GLU A 72 5.12 4.99 1.98
CA GLU A 72 3.87 5.09 1.21
C GLU A 72 2.77 4.15 1.77
N LEU A 73 3.16 2.93 2.18
CA LEU A 73 2.22 1.97 2.78
C LEU A 73 1.75 2.45 4.17
N ILE A 74 2.67 2.97 4.98
CA ILE A 74 2.36 3.50 6.32
C ILE A 74 1.49 4.76 6.21
N GLU A 75 1.80 5.66 5.27
CA GLU A 75 1.01 6.88 5.04
C GLU A 75 -0.43 6.53 4.69
N GLU A 76 -0.66 5.58 3.78
CA GLU A 76 -1.99 5.13 3.41
C GLU A 76 -2.75 4.54 4.62
N LEU A 77 -2.08 3.75 5.47
CA LEU A 77 -2.68 3.20 6.69
C LEU A 77 -3.10 4.31 7.67
N VAL A 78 -2.24 5.30 7.90
CA VAL A 78 -2.53 6.44 8.79
C VAL A 78 -3.67 7.30 8.23
N ARG A 79 -3.63 7.59 6.92
CA ARG A 79 -4.68 8.35 6.21
C ARG A 79 -6.03 7.65 6.33
N SER A 80 -6.06 6.35 6.05
CA SER A 80 -7.27 5.52 6.16
C SER A 80 -7.79 5.47 7.60
N TYR A 81 -6.90 5.31 8.59
CA TYR A 81 -7.30 5.30 9.99
C TYR A 81 -7.95 6.62 10.41
N LEU A 82 -7.33 7.77 10.10
CA LEU A 82 -7.87 9.08 10.43
C LEU A 82 -9.17 9.38 9.70
N ALA A 83 -9.30 9.01 8.42
CA ALA A 83 -10.52 9.19 7.63
C ALA A 83 -11.71 8.37 8.15
N ASN A 84 -11.47 7.24 8.83
CA ASN A 84 -12.53 6.40 9.41
C ASN A 84 -12.90 6.78 10.85
N HIS A 85 -12.11 7.61 11.53
CA HIS A 85 -12.29 7.95 12.95
C HIS A 85 -12.45 9.45 13.22
N ARG A 86 -12.49 10.28 12.17
CA ARG A 86 -12.77 11.72 12.21
C ARG A 86 -13.66 12.10 11.05
#